data_AF-A0A973PST0-F1
#
_entry.id   AF-A0A973PST0-F1
#
_cell.length_a   1.000
_cell.length_b   1.000
_cell.length_c   1.000
_cell.angle_alpha   90.00
_cell.angle_beta   90.00
_cell.angle_gamma   90.00
#
_symmetry.space_group_name_H-M   'P 1'
#
loop_
_entity.id
_entity.type
_entity.pdbx_description
1 polymer ?
#
loop_
_entity_poly.entity_id
_entity_poly.type
_entity_poly.pdbx_seq_one_letter_code
_entity_poly.pdbx_strand_id
1 'polypeptide(L)'
;MHDPTPDTSLGSFAAVLAGELPGAWTSAYHRDRGGLNTHHVLTDAVWDMNEVAEALAKHPVDHCAVLQRHDGTRLFVTEQPGNAEGYLIAALAPDDVPTDAFRGVREPDGIAVDADPFSAAENITFDLLPRYYVAAHQVFKNAEHLTRESSAEERLVMTWSDGALVVDKPDRADITRVLTDHGFVLDTARAVLVLPGDDTARQAASVRATGERLSALGIDTVLRHPPTRPALDTTPVAPPATSSAPSARRR
;
A
#
# COMPACT_ATOMS: atom_id res chain seq x y z
N MET A 1 39.46 30.14 -31.49
CA MET A 1 38.40 30.68 -30.62
C MET A 1 37.23 29.73 -30.82
N HIS A 2 37.15 28.69 -29.99
CA HIS A 2 36.10 27.68 -30.07
C HIS A 2 34.92 28.23 -29.26
N ASP A 3 33.78 28.37 -29.92
CA ASP A 3 32.51 28.75 -29.33
C ASP A 3 32.13 27.68 -28.28
N PRO A 4 31.78 28.03 -27.03
CA PRO A 4 31.36 27.03 -26.07
C PRO A 4 29.93 26.62 -26.44
N THR A 5 29.78 25.58 -27.24
CA THR A 5 28.52 24.83 -27.27
C THR A 5 28.22 24.41 -25.82
N PRO A 6 27.06 24.75 -25.25
CA PRO A 6 26.72 24.33 -23.90
C PRO A 6 26.86 22.81 -23.80
N ASP A 7 27.51 22.32 -22.73
CA ASP A 7 27.66 20.89 -22.46
C ASP A 7 26.27 20.23 -22.40
N THR A 8 25.82 19.64 -23.51
CA THR A 8 24.53 18.93 -23.67
C THR A 8 24.54 17.54 -23.04
N SER A 9 25.38 17.32 -22.02
CA SER A 9 25.40 16.05 -21.30
C SER A 9 24.13 15.87 -20.47
N LEU A 10 23.64 14.63 -20.33
CA LEU A 10 22.47 14.29 -19.49
C LEU A 10 22.55 14.92 -18.09
N GLY A 11 23.73 14.93 -17.48
CA GLY A 11 23.94 15.53 -16.15
C GLY A 11 23.72 17.04 -16.14
N SER A 12 24.20 17.75 -17.16
CA SER A 12 23.98 19.20 -17.32
C SER A 12 22.51 19.52 -17.56
N PHE A 13 21.87 18.77 -18.48
CA PHE A 13 20.44 18.91 -18.76
C PHE A 13 19.60 18.72 -17.49
N ALA A 14 19.84 17.63 -16.75
CA ALA A 14 19.11 17.33 -15.52
C ALA A 14 19.37 18.37 -14.41
N ALA A 15 20.56 18.96 -14.35
CA ALA A 15 20.88 20.01 -13.38
C ALA A 15 20.13 21.31 -13.68
N VAL A 16 20.06 21.72 -14.95
CA VAL A 16 19.26 22.90 -15.35
C VAL A 16 17.78 22.62 -15.13
N LEU A 17 17.29 21.46 -15.55
CA LEU A 17 15.90 21.05 -15.38
C LEU A 17 15.46 21.10 -13.91
N ALA A 18 16.30 20.65 -12.97
CA ALA A 18 16.01 20.76 -11.54
C ALA A 18 15.85 22.21 -11.07
N GLY A 19 16.59 23.16 -11.65
CA GLY A 19 16.46 24.59 -11.33
C GLY A 19 15.16 25.22 -11.86
N GLU A 20 14.62 24.70 -12.96
CA GLU A 20 13.43 25.23 -13.62
C GLU A 20 12.11 24.65 -13.08
N LEU A 21 12.16 23.45 -12.46
CA LEU A 21 10.97 22.83 -11.91
C LEU A 21 10.43 23.58 -10.68
N PRO A 22 9.09 23.62 -10.50
CA PRO A 22 8.48 24.30 -9.36
C PRO A 22 8.82 23.59 -8.04
N GLY A 23 9.32 24.37 -7.09
CA GLY A 23 9.79 23.91 -5.78
C GLY A 23 11.30 23.72 -5.75
N ALA A 24 11.81 23.15 -4.66
CA ALA A 24 13.24 22.89 -4.49
C ALA A 24 13.57 21.47 -4.95
N TRP A 25 14.01 21.33 -6.20
CA TRP A 25 14.52 20.08 -6.75
C TRP A 25 16.04 20.03 -6.72
N THR A 26 16.56 18.82 -6.57
CA THR A 26 17.98 18.49 -6.64
C THR A 26 18.19 17.47 -7.75
N SER A 27 19.38 17.44 -8.34
CA SER A 27 19.74 16.50 -9.40
C SER A 27 20.91 15.63 -8.96
N ALA A 28 20.76 14.32 -9.10
CA ALA A 28 21.82 13.34 -8.90
C ALA A 28 22.07 12.61 -10.21
N TYR A 29 23.27 12.74 -10.76
CA TYR A 29 23.67 12.06 -11.98
C TYR A 29 24.45 10.79 -11.68
N HIS A 30 24.05 9.70 -12.34
CA HIS A 30 24.57 8.35 -12.14
C HIS A 30 25.21 7.88 -13.45
N ARG A 31 26.55 7.82 -13.49
CA ARG A 31 27.29 7.17 -14.59
C ARG A 31 27.50 5.70 -14.27
N ASP A 32 27.33 4.83 -15.26
CA ASP A 32 27.80 3.46 -15.15
C ASP A 32 29.32 3.47 -14.91
N ARG A 33 29.73 2.87 -13.80
CA ARG A 33 31.13 2.58 -13.47
C ARG A 33 31.36 1.08 -13.38
N GLY A 34 30.72 0.29 -14.24
CA GLY A 34 31.06 -1.11 -14.47
C GLY A 34 30.97 -1.98 -13.22
N GLY A 35 30.00 -1.72 -12.34
CA GLY A 35 29.86 -2.50 -11.11
C GLY A 35 28.69 -2.09 -10.21
N LEU A 36 27.68 -2.96 -10.20
CA LEU A 36 26.61 -3.17 -9.21
C LEU A 36 25.33 -2.32 -9.34
N ASN A 37 24.25 -3.02 -9.73
CA ASN A 37 22.87 -3.02 -9.24
C ASN A 37 22.06 -1.72 -9.10
N THR A 38 22.66 -0.54 -9.02
CA THR A 38 21.94 0.72 -8.73
C THR A 38 21.03 1.13 -9.88
N HIS A 39 21.45 0.95 -11.13
CA HIS A 39 20.59 1.23 -12.28
C HIS A 39 19.38 0.31 -12.32
N HIS A 40 19.57 -0.99 -12.06
CA HIS A 40 18.47 -1.96 -12.00
C HIS A 40 17.43 -1.55 -10.95
N VAL A 41 17.87 -1.14 -9.75
CA VAL A 41 16.97 -0.65 -8.69
C VAL A 41 16.23 0.62 -9.13
N LEU A 42 16.90 1.55 -9.82
CA LEU A 42 16.28 2.79 -10.30
C LEU A 42 15.30 2.54 -11.46
N THR A 43 15.64 1.66 -12.41
CA THR A 43 14.77 1.31 -13.53
C THR A 43 13.57 0.48 -13.07
N ASP A 44 13.73 -0.40 -12.08
CA ASP A 44 12.61 -1.14 -11.47
C ASP A 44 11.64 -0.23 -10.73
N ALA A 45 12.15 0.88 -10.18
CA ALA A 45 11.35 1.90 -9.52
C ALA A 45 10.66 2.86 -10.50
N VAL A 46 10.93 2.79 -11.81
CA VAL A 46 10.26 3.64 -12.81
C VAL A 46 8.78 3.29 -12.85
N TRP A 47 7.95 4.28 -12.52
CA TRP A 47 6.52 4.14 -12.45
C TRP A 47 5.88 4.57 -13.77
N ASP A 48 6.03 3.70 -14.76
CA ASP A 48 5.52 3.88 -16.12
C ASP A 48 5.08 2.52 -16.68
N MET A 49 4.07 2.52 -17.54
CA MET A 49 3.63 1.34 -18.29
C MET A 49 3.54 1.62 -19.80
N ASN A 50 4.19 2.68 -20.28
CA ASN A 50 4.11 3.16 -21.65
C ASN A 50 5.52 3.29 -22.29
N GLU A 51 5.81 4.43 -22.92
CA GLU A 51 6.99 4.61 -23.78
C GLU A 51 8.32 4.49 -23.02
N VAL A 52 8.38 4.93 -21.76
CA VAL A 52 9.62 4.87 -20.97
C VAL A 52 9.91 3.43 -20.57
N ALA A 53 8.93 2.71 -20.04
CA ALA A 53 9.04 1.30 -19.71
C ALA A 53 9.38 0.45 -20.94
N GLU A 54 8.77 0.73 -22.09
CA GLU A 54 9.09 0.06 -23.35
C GLU A 54 10.55 0.30 -23.77
N ALA A 55 11.03 1.54 -23.67
CA ALA A 55 12.41 1.88 -23.99
C ALA A 55 13.40 1.17 -23.05
N LEU A 56 13.14 1.18 -21.74
CA LEU A 56 13.97 0.53 -20.72
C LEU A 56 14.00 -1.00 -20.88
N ALA A 57 12.91 -1.61 -21.36
CA ALA A 57 12.87 -3.04 -21.62
C ALA A 57 13.72 -3.45 -22.84
N LYS A 58 13.92 -2.54 -23.81
CA LYS A 58 14.63 -2.82 -25.08
C LYS A 58 16.08 -2.39 -25.06
N HIS A 59 16.41 -1.38 -24.27
CA HIS A 59 17.72 -0.72 -24.30
C HIS A 59 18.31 -0.65 -22.89
N PRO A 60 19.55 -1.13 -22.68
CA PRO A 60 20.22 -0.93 -21.40
C PRO A 60 20.43 0.57 -21.15
N VAL A 61 20.37 0.95 -19.88
CA VAL A 61 20.65 2.32 -19.43
C VAL A 61 22.07 2.39 -18.90
N ASP A 62 22.95 3.06 -19.64
CA ASP A 62 24.37 3.26 -19.27
C ASP A 62 24.58 4.44 -18.32
N HIS A 63 23.65 5.40 -18.30
CA HIS A 63 23.66 6.52 -17.37
C HIS A 63 22.28 7.10 -17.24
N CYS A 64 21.96 7.62 -16.06
CA CYS A 64 20.69 8.28 -15.78
C CYS A 64 20.90 9.45 -14.82
N ALA A 65 19.91 10.31 -14.71
CA ALA A 65 19.82 11.27 -13.61
C ALA A 65 18.52 11.04 -12.84
N VAL A 66 18.56 11.31 -11.54
CA VAL A 66 17.38 11.33 -10.67
C VAL A 66 17.19 12.75 -10.17
N LEU A 67 16.02 13.32 -10.44
CA LEU A 67 15.60 14.58 -9.84
C LEU A 67 14.82 14.25 -8.58
N GLN A 68 15.15 14.90 -7.47
CA GLN A 68 14.47 14.67 -6.20
C GLN A 68 14.03 16.00 -5.58
N ARG A 69 12.76 16.03 -5.15
CA ARG A 69 12.19 17.10 -4.34
C ARG A 69 12.13 16.70 -2.88
N HIS A 70 12.14 17.70 -1.99
CA HIS A 70 12.12 17.52 -0.53
C HIS A 70 10.92 16.73 0.02
N ASP A 71 9.80 16.64 -0.71
CA ASP A 71 8.62 15.88 -0.31
C ASP A 71 8.70 14.40 -0.69
N GLY A 72 9.85 13.94 -1.18
CA GLY A 72 10.06 12.55 -1.62
C GLY A 72 9.65 12.30 -3.06
N THR A 73 9.10 13.28 -3.78
CA THR A 73 8.83 13.14 -5.22
C THR A 73 10.14 12.99 -5.98
N ARG A 74 10.22 11.99 -6.86
CA ARG A 74 11.40 11.72 -7.67
C ARG A 74 11.04 11.50 -9.13
N LEU A 75 11.90 12.00 -10.02
CA LEU A 75 11.80 11.79 -11.46
C LEU A 75 13.08 11.13 -11.96
N PHE A 76 12.92 10.14 -12.82
CA PHE A 76 13.99 9.48 -13.56
C PHE A 76 14.16 10.17 -14.91
N VAL A 77 15.41 10.42 -15.31
CA VAL A 77 15.78 11.03 -16.59
C VAL A 77 16.85 10.17 -17.26
N THR A 78 16.62 9.80 -18.52
CA THR A 78 17.60 9.08 -19.35
C THR A 78 17.57 9.63 -20.78
N GLU A 79 18.62 9.39 -21.54
CA GLU A 79 18.64 9.68 -22.98
C GLU A 79 17.60 8.82 -23.72
N GLN A 80 16.97 9.38 -24.75
CA GLN A 80 16.03 8.65 -25.58
C GLN A 80 16.77 7.73 -26.56
N PRO A 81 16.56 6.41 -26.52
CA PRO A 81 17.23 5.50 -27.44
C PRO A 81 16.91 5.84 -28.90
N GLY A 82 17.95 6.00 -29.73
CA GLY A 82 17.80 6.30 -31.16
C GLY A 82 17.55 7.77 -31.50
N ASN A 83 17.43 8.66 -30.51
CA ASN A 83 17.36 10.11 -30.70
C ASN A 83 18.47 10.79 -29.91
N ALA A 84 19.51 11.28 -30.59
CA ALA A 84 20.69 11.86 -29.95
C ALA A 84 20.43 13.19 -29.23
N GLU A 85 19.24 13.77 -29.38
CA GLU A 85 18.89 15.09 -28.84
C GLU A 85 17.62 15.05 -27.97
N GLY A 86 17.14 13.86 -27.57
CA GLY A 86 15.93 13.71 -26.75
C GLY A 86 16.19 13.01 -25.41
N TYR A 87 15.30 13.25 -24.45
CA TYR A 87 15.29 12.62 -23.13
C TYR A 87 13.96 11.97 -22.83
N LEU A 88 14.01 10.85 -22.10
CA LEU A 88 12.86 10.20 -21.49
C LEU A 88 12.80 10.56 -20.02
N ILE A 89 11.61 10.94 -19.55
CA ILE A 89 11.37 11.36 -18.17
C ILE A 89 10.15 10.62 -17.62
N ALA A 90 10.31 9.96 -16.48
CA ALA A 90 9.22 9.27 -15.79
C ALA A 90 9.27 9.54 -14.29
N ALA A 91 8.14 9.36 -13.61
CA ALA A 91 8.13 9.36 -12.15
C ALA A 91 8.77 8.07 -11.62
N LEU A 92 9.45 8.15 -10.47
CA LEU A 92 9.76 6.97 -9.69
C LEU A 92 8.60 6.70 -8.72
N ALA A 93 8.31 5.42 -8.48
CA ALA A 93 7.32 5.01 -7.50
C ALA A 93 7.68 5.55 -6.10
N PRO A 94 6.69 5.90 -5.26
CA PRO A 94 6.94 6.23 -3.86
C PRO A 94 7.69 5.10 -3.14
N ASP A 95 8.72 5.47 -2.36
CA ASP A 95 9.44 4.52 -1.50
C ASP A 95 8.58 4.12 -0.29
N ASP A 96 8.96 3.01 0.36
CA ASP A 96 8.41 2.54 1.63
C ASP A 96 6.88 2.30 1.62
N VAL A 97 6.29 2.10 0.45
CA VAL A 97 4.88 1.73 0.30
C VAL A 97 4.75 0.23 -0.04
N PRO A 98 3.84 -0.52 0.61
CA PRO A 98 3.59 -1.91 0.27
C PRO A 98 3.18 -2.10 -1.20
N THR A 99 3.68 -3.14 -1.86
CA THR A 99 3.40 -3.42 -3.28
C THR A 99 1.91 -3.53 -3.58
N ASP A 100 1.11 -4.07 -2.65
CA ASP A 100 -0.35 -4.19 -2.83
C ASP A 100 -1.06 -2.83 -2.89
N ALA A 101 -0.46 -1.76 -2.38
CA ALA A 101 -1.04 -0.42 -2.45
C ALA A 101 -1.09 0.13 -3.89
N PHE A 102 -0.22 -0.38 -4.78
CA PHE A 102 -0.20 0.01 -6.19
C PHE A 102 -1.28 -0.70 -7.02
N ARG A 103 -1.95 -1.72 -6.47
CA ARG A 103 -2.96 -2.50 -7.19
C ARG A 103 -4.11 -1.61 -7.66
N GLY A 104 -4.37 -1.63 -8.96
CA GLY A 104 -5.48 -0.88 -9.58
C GLY A 104 -5.26 0.63 -9.66
N VAL A 105 -4.04 1.10 -9.39
CA VAL A 105 -3.65 2.49 -9.65
C VAL A 105 -3.09 2.57 -11.06
N ARG A 106 -3.60 3.52 -11.85
CA ARG A 106 -3.02 3.80 -13.17
C ARG A 106 -1.72 4.57 -12.98
N GLU A 107 -0.67 4.10 -13.63
CA GLU A 107 0.65 4.73 -13.65
C GLU A 107 0.59 6.13 -14.26
N PRO A 108 1.44 7.06 -13.82
CA PRO A 108 1.40 8.43 -14.31
C PRO A 108 1.78 8.59 -15.77
N ASP A 109 2.35 7.55 -16.40
CA ASP A 109 2.90 7.48 -17.76
C ASP A 109 4.00 8.55 -18.03
N GLY A 110 5.21 8.13 -18.37
CA GLY A 110 6.33 9.03 -18.66
C GLY A 110 6.15 9.86 -19.93
N ILE A 111 7.10 10.75 -20.20
CA ILE A 111 7.11 11.65 -21.36
C ILE A 111 8.48 11.60 -22.06
N ALA A 112 8.46 11.77 -23.38
CA ALA A 112 9.64 12.10 -24.17
C ALA A 112 9.69 13.62 -24.39
N VAL A 113 10.89 14.20 -24.26
CA VAL A 113 11.13 15.64 -24.44
C VAL A 113 12.38 15.87 -25.28
N ASP A 114 12.41 16.98 -26.00
CA ASP A 114 13.63 17.45 -26.67
C ASP A 114 14.68 17.92 -25.63
N ALA A 115 15.94 18.09 -26.05
CA ALA A 115 17.04 18.59 -25.22
C ALA A 115 16.93 20.08 -24.83
N ASP A 116 15.71 20.60 -24.66
CA ASP A 116 15.42 21.91 -24.08
C ASP A 116 14.87 21.76 -22.65
N PRO A 117 15.67 22.07 -21.61
CA PRO A 117 15.24 21.93 -20.22
C PRO A 117 14.07 22.86 -19.85
N PHE A 118 13.88 23.98 -20.55
CA PHE A 118 12.80 24.92 -20.25
C PHE A 118 11.44 24.38 -20.72
N SER A 119 11.36 23.93 -21.98
CA SER A 119 10.17 23.22 -22.47
C SER A 119 9.92 21.90 -21.72
N ALA A 120 10.97 21.16 -21.35
CA ALA A 120 10.84 19.97 -20.53
C ALA A 120 10.23 20.29 -19.15
N ALA A 121 10.65 21.38 -18.48
CA ALA A 121 10.09 21.79 -17.20
C ALA A 121 8.60 22.14 -17.30
N GLU A 122 8.17 22.78 -18.39
CA GLU A 122 6.77 23.08 -18.66
C GLU A 122 5.94 21.78 -18.80
N ASN A 123 6.40 20.85 -19.64
CA ASN A 123 5.74 19.55 -19.82
C ASN A 123 5.65 18.77 -18.50
N ILE A 124 6.74 18.75 -17.71
CA ILE A 124 6.72 18.07 -16.41
C ILE A 124 5.71 18.73 -15.47
N THR A 125 5.67 20.06 -15.43
CA THR A 125 4.83 20.84 -14.50
C THR A 125 3.34 20.69 -14.81
N PHE A 126 2.98 20.76 -16.09
CA PHE A 126 1.59 20.82 -16.51
C PHE A 126 1.01 19.48 -16.96
N ASP A 127 1.85 18.45 -17.15
CA ASP A 127 1.40 17.13 -17.58
C ASP A 127 1.86 16.00 -16.64
N LEU A 128 3.16 15.72 -16.55
CA LEU A 128 3.65 14.56 -15.78
C LEU A 128 3.34 14.65 -14.27
N LEU A 129 3.64 15.79 -13.63
CA LEU A 129 3.43 15.95 -12.19
C LEU A 129 1.95 15.85 -11.77
N PRO A 130 0.98 16.49 -12.47
CA PRO A 130 -0.43 16.28 -12.20
C PRO A 130 -0.85 14.80 -12.23
N ARG A 131 -0.41 14.04 -13.23
CA ARG A 131 -0.70 12.59 -13.32
C ARG A 131 -0.07 11.82 -12.16
N TYR A 132 1.18 12.13 -11.83
CA TYR A 132 1.87 11.57 -10.66
C TYR A 132 1.14 11.83 -9.35
N TYR A 133 0.70 13.06 -9.07
CA TYR A 133 0.03 13.35 -7.80
C TYR A 133 -1.30 12.62 -7.66
N VAL A 134 -2.05 12.45 -8.74
CA VAL A 134 -3.28 11.65 -8.73
C VAL A 134 -2.97 10.20 -8.39
N ALA A 135 -1.98 9.61 -9.05
CA ALA A 135 -1.57 8.23 -8.82
C ALA A 135 -1.02 8.04 -7.38
N ALA A 136 -0.10 8.90 -6.94
CA ALA A 136 0.51 8.84 -5.62
C ALA A 136 -0.54 8.98 -4.51
N HIS A 137 -1.51 9.89 -4.67
CA HIS A 137 -2.61 10.03 -3.71
C HIS A 137 -3.44 8.76 -3.58
N GLN A 138 -3.69 8.06 -4.69
CA GLN A 138 -4.40 6.78 -4.67
C GLN A 138 -3.59 5.69 -3.99
N VAL A 139 -2.28 5.62 -4.27
CA VAL A 139 -1.36 4.68 -3.60
C VAL A 139 -1.33 4.89 -2.10
N PHE A 140 -1.15 6.14 -1.63
CA PHE A 140 -1.13 6.41 -0.19
C PHE A 140 -2.47 6.07 0.48
N LYS A 141 -3.60 6.33 -0.17
CA LYS A 141 -4.91 5.90 0.33
C LYS A 141 -5.04 4.38 0.43
N ASN A 142 -4.57 3.65 -0.57
CA ASN A 142 -4.58 2.19 -0.54
C ASN A 142 -3.68 1.66 0.59
N ALA A 143 -2.51 2.25 0.79
CA ALA A 143 -1.59 1.88 1.88
C ALA A 143 -2.22 2.11 3.27
N GLU A 144 -2.91 3.24 3.47
CA GLU A 144 -3.67 3.50 4.69
C GLU A 144 -4.78 2.47 4.91
N HIS A 145 -5.43 2.01 3.85
CA HIS A 145 -6.46 0.97 3.94
C HIS A 145 -5.86 -0.36 4.40
N LEU A 146 -4.78 -0.81 3.76
CA LEU A 146 -4.07 -2.04 4.11
C LEU A 146 -3.60 -2.02 5.57
N THR A 147 -3.04 -0.90 6.01
CA THR A 147 -2.59 -0.74 7.40
C THR A 147 -3.75 -0.86 8.40
N ARG A 148 -4.91 -0.28 8.06
CA ARG A 148 -6.12 -0.34 8.90
C ARG A 148 -6.73 -1.75 8.95
N GLU A 149 -6.72 -2.47 7.83
CA GLU A 149 -7.20 -3.85 7.77
C GLU A 149 -6.30 -4.76 8.62
N SER A 150 -4.97 -4.67 8.47
CA SER A 150 -4.03 -5.44 9.30
C SER A 150 -4.14 -5.09 10.79
N SER A 151 -4.37 -3.82 11.15
CA SER A 151 -4.62 -3.45 12.55
C SER A 151 -5.98 -3.95 13.06
N ALA A 152 -7.00 -4.00 12.21
CA ALA A 152 -8.28 -4.64 12.57
C ALA A 152 -8.13 -6.16 12.74
N GLU A 153 -7.12 -6.77 12.11
CA GLU A 153 -6.71 -8.15 12.34
C GLU A 153 -5.85 -8.32 13.61
N GLU A 154 -5.17 -7.27 14.10
CA GLU A 154 -4.60 -7.20 15.46
C GLU A 154 -5.69 -7.06 16.55
N ARG A 155 -6.86 -7.66 16.32
CA ARG A 155 -7.92 -7.85 17.29
C ARG A 155 -7.79 -9.21 17.93
N LEU A 156 -7.65 -9.23 19.25
CA LEU A 156 -7.73 -10.46 20.01
C LEU A 156 -9.20 -10.84 20.22
N VAL A 157 -9.65 -11.90 19.55
CA VAL A 157 -11.01 -12.43 19.72
C VAL A 157 -11.04 -13.37 20.91
N MET A 158 -11.86 -13.04 21.90
CA MET A 158 -12.13 -13.88 23.06
C MET A 158 -13.52 -14.48 22.96
N THR A 159 -13.60 -15.81 22.85
CA THR A 159 -14.86 -16.52 22.67
C THR A 159 -15.30 -17.16 23.97
N TRP A 160 -16.53 -16.87 24.42
CA TRP A 160 -17.14 -17.60 25.52
C TRP A 160 -17.41 -19.05 25.11
N SER A 161 -17.06 -20.01 25.95
CA SER A 161 -17.38 -21.42 25.72
C SER A 161 -17.47 -22.13 27.07
N ASP A 162 -18.62 -22.76 27.34
CA ASP A 162 -18.85 -23.59 28.54
C ASP A 162 -18.44 -22.93 29.87
N GLY A 163 -18.75 -21.63 30.02
CA GLY A 163 -18.42 -20.85 31.22
C GLY A 163 -16.98 -20.35 31.28
N ALA A 164 -16.10 -20.79 30.37
CA ALA A 164 -14.75 -20.27 30.23
C ALA A 164 -14.66 -19.26 29.07
N LEU A 165 -13.58 -18.49 29.06
CA LEU A 165 -13.22 -17.64 27.92
C LEU A 165 -12.03 -18.26 27.19
N VAL A 166 -12.15 -18.44 25.88
CA VAL A 166 -11.17 -19.13 25.04
C VAL A 166 -10.63 -18.17 23.99
N VAL A 167 -9.32 -18.19 23.82
CA VAL A 167 -8.59 -17.36 22.87
C VAL A 167 -7.64 -18.27 22.10
N ASP A 168 -7.62 -18.19 20.77
CA ASP A 168 -6.60 -18.90 19.98
C ASP A 168 -5.21 -18.39 20.36
N LYS A 169 -4.21 -19.29 20.45
CA LYS A 169 -2.87 -18.89 20.87
C LYS A 169 -2.31 -17.81 19.93
N PRO A 170 -2.02 -16.59 20.42
CA PRO A 170 -1.41 -15.55 19.59
C PRO A 170 0.01 -15.93 19.18
N ASP A 171 0.41 -15.57 17.96
CA ASP A 171 1.79 -15.73 17.49
C ASP A 171 2.77 -14.82 18.25
N ARG A 172 2.26 -13.70 18.75
CA ARG A 172 3.00 -12.71 19.54
C ARG A 172 3.16 -13.15 21.00
N ALA A 173 4.41 -13.31 21.41
CA ALA A 173 4.77 -13.78 22.75
C ALA A 173 4.39 -12.80 23.88
N ASP A 174 4.37 -11.49 23.59
CA ASP A 174 3.96 -10.45 24.53
C ASP A 174 2.45 -10.50 24.80
N ILE A 175 1.61 -10.72 23.77
CA ILE A 175 0.16 -10.94 23.93
C ILE A 175 -0.10 -12.20 24.76
N THR A 176 0.59 -13.30 24.43
CA THR A 176 0.51 -14.56 25.19
C THR A 176 0.88 -14.34 26.65
N ARG A 177 1.96 -13.58 26.92
CA ARG A 177 2.40 -13.27 28.28
C ARG A 177 1.35 -12.46 29.06
N VAL A 178 0.77 -11.42 28.45
CA VAL A 178 -0.30 -10.64 29.09
C VAL A 178 -1.48 -11.54 29.46
N LEU A 179 -1.91 -12.41 28.54
CA LEU A 179 -2.99 -13.37 28.81
C LEU A 179 -2.65 -14.28 30.00
N THR A 180 -1.45 -14.86 30.02
CA THR A 180 -1.05 -15.76 31.11
C THR A 180 -0.88 -15.05 32.45
N ASP A 181 -0.35 -13.83 32.46
CA ASP A 181 -0.16 -13.01 33.66
C ASP A 181 -1.51 -12.65 34.31
N HIS A 182 -2.59 -12.59 33.52
CA HIS A 182 -3.94 -12.29 33.97
C HIS A 182 -4.86 -13.53 34.12
N GLY A 183 -4.27 -14.72 34.13
CA GLY A 183 -4.96 -15.95 34.56
C GLY A 183 -5.48 -16.83 33.44
N PHE A 184 -5.17 -16.55 32.16
CA PHE A 184 -5.39 -17.50 31.09
C PHE A 184 -4.36 -18.63 31.19
N VAL A 185 -4.80 -19.88 31.02
CA VAL A 185 -3.95 -21.07 31.04
C VAL A 185 -3.86 -21.62 29.62
N LEU A 186 -2.63 -21.90 29.17
CA LEU A 186 -2.40 -22.49 27.85
C LEU A 186 -2.80 -23.97 27.86
N ASP A 187 -3.80 -24.33 27.08
CA ASP A 187 -4.10 -25.70 26.70
C ASP A 187 -3.24 -26.07 25.49
N THR A 188 -2.11 -26.73 25.74
CA THR A 188 -1.17 -27.14 24.69
C THR A 188 -1.75 -28.16 23.72
N ALA A 189 -2.77 -28.93 24.13
CA ALA A 189 -3.39 -29.94 23.26
C ALA A 189 -4.30 -29.31 22.21
N ARG A 190 -4.91 -28.16 22.55
CA ARG A 190 -5.81 -27.42 21.66
C ARG A 190 -5.19 -26.16 21.05
N ALA A 191 -3.98 -25.79 21.48
CA ALA A 191 -3.31 -24.55 21.09
C ALA A 191 -4.16 -23.29 21.36
N VAL A 192 -4.87 -23.28 22.49
CA VAL A 192 -5.71 -22.15 22.94
C VAL A 192 -5.35 -21.75 24.37
N LEU A 193 -5.63 -20.50 24.72
CA LEU A 193 -5.55 -19.96 26.07
C LEU A 193 -6.97 -19.90 26.66
N VAL A 194 -7.13 -20.48 27.85
CA VAL A 194 -8.43 -20.60 28.52
C VAL A 194 -8.42 -19.87 29.85
N LEU A 195 -9.37 -18.96 30.05
CA LEU A 195 -9.66 -18.34 31.34
C LEU A 195 -10.83 -19.08 32.00
N PRO A 196 -10.60 -19.85 33.08
CA PRO A 196 -11.65 -20.63 33.73
C PRO A 196 -12.71 -19.73 34.38
N GLY A 197 -13.95 -20.23 34.42
CA GLY A 197 -15.13 -19.52 34.93
C GLY A 197 -15.57 -19.90 36.34
N ASP A 198 -14.75 -20.61 37.10
CA ASP A 198 -15.12 -21.15 38.42
C ASP A 198 -15.48 -20.05 39.43
N ASP A 199 -14.96 -18.83 39.21
CA ASP A 199 -15.29 -17.61 39.95
C ASP A 199 -15.57 -16.48 38.95
N THR A 200 -16.84 -16.13 38.77
CA THR A 200 -17.28 -15.14 37.80
C THR A 200 -16.81 -13.72 38.14
N ALA A 201 -16.62 -13.39 39.42
CA ALA A 201 -16.13 -12.08 39.83
C ALA A 201 -14.63 -11.95 39.51
N ARG A 202 -13.85 -13.00 39.79
CA ARG A 202 -12.44 -13.07 39.42
C ARG A 202 -12.24 -13.11 37.91
N GLN A 203 -13.05 -13.87 37.18
CA GLN A 203 -13.03 -13.92 35.72
C GLN A 203 -13.31 -12.53 35.12
N ALA A 204 -14.33 -11.82 35.59
CA ALA A 204 -14.63 -10.46 35.13
C ALA A 204 -13.52 -9.44 35.47
N ALA A 205 -12.83 -9.60 36.61
CA ALA A 205 -11.67 -8.78 36.95
C ALA A 205 -10.49 -9.07 36.01
N SER A 206 -10.19 -10.35 35.75
CA SER A 206 -9.15 -10.78 34.82
C SER A 206 -9.39 -10.28 33.40
N VAL A 207 -10.63 -10.38 32.89
CA VAL A 207 -10.99 -9.89 31.54
C VAL A 207 -10.77 -8.38 31.44
N ARG A 208 -11.21 -7.59 32.44
CA ARG A 208 -11.01 -6.14 32.45
C ARG A 208 -9.52 -5.76 32.49
N ALA A 209 -8.75 -6.37 33.38
CA ALA A 209 -7.31 -6.12 33.50
C ALA A 209 -6.56 -6.51 32.21
N THR A 210 -6.94 -7.63 31.60
CA THR A 210 -6.39 -8.07 30.31
C THR A 210 -6.73 -7.07 29.20
N GLY A 211 -7.99 -6.65 29.10
CA GLY A 211 -8.44 -5.67 28.11
C GLY A 211 -7.72 -4.32 28.25
N GLU A 212 -7.59 -3.80 29.47
CA GLU A 212 -6.82 -2.59 29.74
C GLU A 212 -5.35 -2.73 29.32
N ARG A 213 -4.72 -3.86 29.65
CA ARG A 213 -3.31 -4.07 29.32
C ARG A 213 -3.08 -4.27 27.83
N LEU A 214 -3.98 -4.95 27.12
CA LEU A 214 -3.92 -5.12 25.67
C LEU A 214 -4.22 -3.82 24.93
N SER A 215 -5.19 -3.02 25.40
CA SER A 215 -5.46 -1.69 24.86
C SER A 215 -4.26 -0.76 25.00
N ALA A 216 -3.53 -0.82 26.11
CA ALA A 216 -2.27 -0.09 26.30
C ALA A 216 -1.14 -0.53 25.33
N LEU A 217 -1.26 -1.72 24.72
CA LEU A 217 -0.38 -2.22 23.67
C LEU A 217 -0.94 -1.95 22.25
N GLY A 218 -2.06 -1.23 22.13
CA GLY A 218 -2.71 -0.95 20.85
C GLY A 218 -3.56 -2.10 20.31
N ILE A 219 -3.84 -3.12 21.13
CA ILE A 219 -4.57 -4.33 20.72
C ILE A 219 -6.02 -4.20 21.17
N ASP A 220 -6.92 -4.22 20.19
CA ASP A 220 -8.36 -4.25 20.45
C ASP A 220 -8.80 -5.64 20.89
N THR A 221 -9.64 -5.74 21.92
CA THR A 221 -10.23 -7.01 22.38
C THR A 221 -11.69 -7.11 21.97
N VAL A 222 -12.08 -8.20 21.33
CA VAL A 222 -13.49 -8.46 20.97
C VAL A 222 -13.99 -9.69 21.72
N LEU A 223 -15.02 -9.51 22.55
CA LEU A 223 -15.73 -10.62 23.17
C LEU A 223 -16.79 -11.17 22.19
N ARG A 224 -16.79 -12.47 21.95
CA ARG A 224 -17.82 -13.17 21.18
C ARG A 224 -18.47 -14.25 22.03
N HIS A 225 -19.77 -14.42 21.85
CA HIS A 225 -20.46 -15.63 22.29
C HIS A 225 -20.37 -16.67 21.17
N PRO A 226 -20.32 -17.97 21.49
CA PRO A 226 -20.31 -18.99 20.46
C PRO A 226 -21.66 -18.87 19.72
N PRO A 227 -21.68 -19.07 18.39
CA PRO A 227 -22.93 -19.04 17.65
C PRO A 227 -23.86 -20.08 18.27
N THR A 228 -25.04 -19.63 18.72
CA THR A 228 -26.11 -20.54 19.12
C THR A 228 -26.37 -21.47 17.95
N ARG A 229 -26.13 -22.77 18.17
CA ARG A 229 -26.46 -23.86 17.24
C ARG A 229 -27.78 -23.56 16.53
N PRO A 230 -27.88 -23.64 15.19
CA PRO A 230 -29.17 -23.50 14.53
C PRO A 230 -30.13 -24.50 15.16
N ALA A 231 -31.27 -24.00 15.62
CA ALA A 231 -32.37 -24.85 16.06
C ALA A 231 -32.66 -25.85 14.94
N LEU A 232 -32.84 -27.13 15.30
CA LEU A 232 -33.32 -28.19 14.42
C LEU A 232 -34.34 -27.62 13.44
N ASP A 233 -34.13 -27.86 12.14
CA ASP A 233 -35.02 -27.45 11.06
C ASP A 233 -36.47 -27.84 11.38
N THR A 234 -37.24 -26.91 11.93
CA THR A 234 -38.68 -26.92 11.75
C THR A 234 -38.92 -26.30 10.38
N THR A 235 -38.97 -27.17 9.36
CA THR A 235 -39.46 -26.82 8.02
C THR A 235 -40.69 -25.91 8.13
N PRO A 236 -40.65 -24.69 7.58
CA PRO A 236 -41.83 -23.84 7.49
C PRO A 236 -42.86 -24.51 6.57
N VAL A 237 -44.06 -24.76 7.08
CA VAL A 237 -45.21 -25.14 6.24
C VAL A 237 -45.50 -23.97 5.30
N ALA A 238 -45.46 -24.24 4.00
CA ALA A 238 -45.77 -23.26 2.97
C ALA A 238 -47.25 -22.82 3.06
N PRO A 239 -47.55 -21.51 2.99
CA PRO A 239 -48.92 -21.02 2.92
C PRO A 239 -49.55 -21.36 1.55
N PRO A 240 -50.88 -21.62 1.48
CA PRO A 240 -51.55 -21.99 0.24
C PRO A 240 -51.56 -20.82 -0.75
N ALA A 241 -51.24 -21.12 -2.01
CA ALA A 241 -51.24 -20.17 -3.12
C ALA A 241 -52.65 -19.67 -3.43
N THR A 242 -52.88 -18.36 -3.35
CA THR A 242 -54.11 -17.73 -3.84
C THR A 242 -54.08 -17.63 -5.35
N SER A 243 -54.93 -18.44 -6.00
CA SER A 243 -55.23 -18.37 -7.43
C SER A 243 -55.88 -17.03 -7.78
N SER A 244 -55.20 -16.21 -8.58
CA SER A 244 -55.80 -15.04 -9.20
C SER A 244 -56.50 -15.45 -10.50
N ALA A 245 -57.82 -15.55 -10.46
CA ALA A 245 -58.67 -15.70 -11.65
C ALA A 245 -58.79 -14.34 -12.39
N PRO A 246 -58.88 -14.35 -13.74
CA PRO A 246 -59.05 -13.14 -14.54
C PRO A 246 -60.54 -12.81 -14.68
N SER A 247 -60.91 -11.54 -14.52
CA SER A 247 -62.25 -11.07 -14.85
C SER A 247 -62.20 -9.77 -15.62
N ALA A 248 -62.79 -9.83 -16.80
CA ALA A 248 -62.81 -8.84 -17.84
C ALA A 248 -63.86 -7.73 -17.61
N ARG A 249 -63.63 -6.64 -18.35
CA ARG A 249 -64.61 -5.88 -19.18
C ARG A 249 -65.38 -4.67 -18.58
N ARG A 250 -65.17 -3.55 -19.31
CA ARG A 250 -66.13 -2.55 -19.82
C ARG A 250 -66.86 -1.62 -18.84
N ARG A 251 -66.65 -0.32 -19.03
CA ARG A 251 -67.65 0.51 -19.73
C ARG A 251 -66.97 1.66 -20.48
#